data_AF-A0A382MFZ4-F1
#
_entry.id   AF-A0A382MFZ4-F1
#
_cell.length_a   1.000
_cell.length_b   1.000
_cell.length_c   1.000
_cell.angle_alpha   90.00
_cell.angle_beta   90.00
_cell.angle_gamma   90.00
#
_symmetry.space_group_name_H-M   'P 1'
#
loop_
_entity.id
_entity.type
_entity.pdbx_description
1 polymer ?
#
loop_
_entity_poly.entity_id
_entity_poly.type
_entity_poly.pdbx_seq_one_letter_code
_entity_poly.pdbx_strand_id
1 'polypeptide(L)' 'MVMSKFSNIKIPPNPVEPQDSECCNRGCENCVFDYYERALKAWEN' A
#
# COMPACT_ATOMS: atom_id res chain seq x y z
N MET A 1 12.59 5.80 -32.60
CA MET A 1 13.20 4.91 -31.59
C MET A 1 13.14 5.60 -30.24
N VAL A 2 12.21 5.21 -29.35
CA VAL A 2 12.24 5.61 -27.93
C VAL A 2 12.58 4.36 -27.13
N MET A 3 13.87 4.15 -26.93
CA MET A 3 14.40 3.05 -26.11
C MET A 3 14.32 3.44 -24.64
N SER A 4 13.57 2.63 -23.89
CA SER A 4 13.95 2.05 -22.60
C SER A 4 14.42 2.99 -21.48
N LYS A 5 13.52 3.29 -20.52
CA LYS A 5 13.93 3.70 -19.17
C LYS A 5 12.99 3.14 -18.09
N PHE A 6 12.97 1.81 -17.94
CA PHE A 6 12.41 1.12 -16.77
C PHE A 6 13.48 0.28 -16.05
N SER A 7 14.72 0.75 -16.03
CA SER A 7 15.88 0.03 -15.47
C SER A 7 15.96 0.05 -13.93
N ASN A 8 14.87 0.39 -13.24
CA ASN A 8 14.81 0.44 -11.78
C ASN A 8 13.36 0.28 -11.29
N ILE A 9 12.66 -0.75 -11.75
CA ILE A 9 11.38 -1.14 -11.14
C ILE A 9 11.72 -1.70 -9.75
N LYS A 10 11.86 -0.82 -8.77
CA LYS A 10 11.85 -1.19 -7.36
C LYS A 10 10.41 -1.56 -7.06
N ILE A 11 10.12 -2.85 -7.02
CA ILE A 11 8.85 -3.33 -6.48
C ILE A 11 8.72 -2.68 -5.10
N PRO A 12 7.60 -1.99 -4.80
CA PRO A 12 7.41 -1.41 -3.49
C PRO A 12 7.61 -2.52 -2.44
N PRO A 13 8.23 -2.22 -1.29
CA PRO A 13 8.29 -3.20 -0.21
C PRO A 13 6.87 -3.61 0.19
N ASN A 14 6.73 -4.82 0.71
CA ASN A 14 5.45 -5.31 1.22
C ASN A 14 4.84 -4.27 2.18
N PRO A 15 3.55 -3.93 2.05
CA PRO A 15 2.90 -3.04 2.99
C PRO A 15 3.05 -3.56 4.43
N VAL A 16 3.27 -2.66 5.38
CA VAL A 16 3.34 -3.01 6.80
C VAL A 16 1.93 -2.96 7.37
N GLU A 17 1.55 -3.99 8.13
CA GLU A 17 0.25 -4.04 8.79
C GLU A 17 0.14 -2.91 9.82
N PRO A 18 -0.91 -2.07 9.74
CA PRO A 18 -1.08 -0.98 10.68
C PRO A 18 -1.43 -1.51 12.07
N GLN A 19 -0.98 -0.80 13.11
CA GLN A 19 -1.28 -1.15 14.49
C GLN A 19 -2.66 -0.61 14.89
N ASP A 20 -3.33 -1.25 15.86
CA ASP A 20 -4.59 -0.73 16.42
C ASP A 20 -4.46 0.68 17.00
N SER A 21 -3.25 1.07 17.42
CA SER A 21 -2.95 2.43 17.90
C SER A 21 -3.02 3.49 16.80
N GLU A 22 -2.86 3.10 15.53
CA GLU A 22 -3.05 3.99 14.38
C GLU A 22 -4.53 4.07 13.96
N CYS A 23 -5.36 3.14 14.44
CA CYS A 23 -6.80 3.21 14.24
C CYS A 23 -7.40 4.31 15.14
N CYS A 24 -8.07 5.26 14.49
CA CYS A 24 -8.77 6.35 15.17
C CYS A 24 -9.87 5.83 16.12
N ASN A 25 -10.35 4.59 15.96
CA ASN A 25 -11.48 3.97 16.70
C ASN A 25 -12.78 4.80 16.71
N ARG A 26 -12.93 5.73 15.77
CA ARG A 26 -14.10 6.62 15.63
C ARG A 26 -15.07 6.17 14.52
N GLY A 27 -14.86 4.98 13.94
CA GLY A 27 -15.60 4.56 12.75
C GLY A 27 -15.28 5.45 11.54
N CYS A 28 -13.99 5.72 11.31
CA CYS A 28 -13.54 6.57 10.20
C CYS A 28 -13.91 5.93 8.84
N GLU A 29 -14.46 6.70 7.89
CA GLU A 29 -14.77 6.23 6.51
C GLU A 29 -13.53 5.77 5.73
N ASN A 30 -12.36 6.27 6.11
CA ASN A 30 -11.08 5.97 5.50
C ASN A 30 -10.21 5.30 6.56
N CYS A 31 -10.48 4.02 6.82
CA CYS A 31 -9.77 3.25 7.84
C CYS A 31 -8.34 2.92 7.37
N VAL A 32 -7.38 2.95 8.30
CA VAL A 32 -5.99 2.57 8.00
C VAL A 32 -5.89 1.12 7.52
N PHE A 33 -6.75 0.25 8.05
CA PHE A 33 -6.86 -1.15 7.61
C PHE A 33 -7.36 -1.26 6.16
N ASP A 34 -8.35 -0.45 5.76
CA ASP A 34 -8.85 -0.44 4.37
C ASP A 34 -7.75 -0.03 3.38
N TYR A 35 -6.92 0.96 3.74
CA TYR A 35 -5.78 1.37 2.92
C TYR A 35 -4.72 0.28 2.84
N TYR A 36 -4.42 -0.37 3.96
CA TYR A 36 -3.49 -1.49 4.01
C TYR A 36 -3.95 -2.63 3.11
N GLU A 37 -5.20 -3.06 3.20
CA GLU A 37 -5.74 -4.13 2.35
C GLU A 37 -5.70 -3.78 0.85
N ARG A 38 -6.01 -2.52 0.50
CA ARG A 38 -5.90 -2.05 -0.89
C ARG A 38 -4.47 -2.04 -1.38
N ALA A 39 -3.53 -1.58 -0.55
CA ALA A 39 -2.11 -1.58 -0.87
C ALA A 39 -1.56 -3.00 -1.01
N LEU A 40 -1.99 -3.92 -0.16
CA LEU A 40 -1.59 -5.33 -0.19
C LEU A 40 -2.08 -6.01 -1.47
N LYS A 41 -3.36 -5.84 -1.82
CA LYS A 41 -3.92 -6.35 -3.09
C LYS A 41 -3.18 -5.81 -4.31
N ALA A 42 -2.76 -4.54 -4.29
CA ALA A 42 -1.99 -3.94 -5.35
C ALA A 42 -0.52 -4.40 -5.39
N TRP A 43 0.00 -4.92 -4.27
CA TRP A 43 1.36 -5.46 -4.17
C TRP A 43 1.43 -6.93 -4.60
N GLU A 44 0.39 -7.71 -4.25
CA GLU A 44 0.27 -9.13 -4.62
C GLU A 44 -0.03 -9.36 -6.11
N ASN A 45 -0.52 -8.34 -6.82
CA ASN A 45 -1.07 -8.44 -8.17
C ASN A 45 -0.19 -7.78 -9.25
#